data_AF-A0A7W2B9X7-F1
#
_entry.id   AF-A0A7W2B9X7-F1
#
_cell.length_a   1.000
_cell.length_b   1.000
_cell.length_c   1.000
_cell.angle_alpha   90.00
_cell.angle_beta   90.00
_cell.angle_gamma   90.00
#
_symmetry.space_group_name_H-M   'P 1'
#
loop_
_entity.id
_entity.type
_entity.pdbx_description
1 polymer ?
#
loop_
_entity_poly.entity_id
_entity_poly.type
_entity_poly.pdbx_seq_one_letter_code
_entity_poly.pdbx_strand_id
1 'polypeptide(L)'
;MVAKTFGKAEQASAFGGFKMPRVDFESVMNSHKKNMEAFSKAQRSAFDTVKTLTQAHQAYLKETFGDMRNHLKEVTQAKTLEEKVEAQTKQMKNSFEKAMSHGKNMASVCQKAHKEHEALWHGRLTEGTAEAKEMARKAQDAMKKH
;
A
#
# COMPACT_ATOMS: atom_id res chain seq x y z
N MET A 1 60.25 -12.22 -25.82
CA MET A 1 59.36 -11.18 -25.23
C MET A 1 57.97 -11.77 -25.12
N VAL A 2 57.24 -11.41 -24.06
CA VAL A 2 55.85 -11.83 -23.75
C VAL A 2 55.71 -13.21 -23.11
N ALA A 3 55.80 -13.27 -21.76
CA ALA A 3 55.07 -14.22 -20.88
C ALA A 3 55.56 -14.16 -19.41
N LYS A 4 55.77 -12.99 -18.79
CA LYS A 4 56.16 -12.94 -17.36
C LYS A 4 55.84 -11.65 -16.63
N THR A 5 54.60 -11.16 -16.76
CA THR A 5 54.11 -10.02 -15.94
C THR A 5 52.61 -10.15 -15.64
N PHE A 6 52.19 -11.32 -15.18
CA PHE A 6 50.92 -11.48 -14.46
C PHE A 6 51.24 -11.95 -13.04
N GLY A 7 50.86 -11.15 -12.03
CA GLY A 7 50.40 -11.76 -10.78
C GLY A 7 50.85 -11.24 -9.42
N LYS A 8 51.59 -10.12 -9.24
CA LYS A 8 52.07 -9.81 -7.88
C LYS A 8 52.03 -8.37 -7.32
N ALA A 9 51.48 -7.35 -7.99
CA ALA A 9 51.61 -5.99 -7.42
C ALA A 9 50.41 -5.03 -7.53
N GLU A 10 49.24 -5.46 -8.00
CA GLU A 10 48.12 -4.50 -8.20
C GLU A 10 46.77 -4.98 -7.65
N GLN A 11 46.80 -5.82 -6.62
CA GLN A 11 45.62 -6.20 -5.83
C GLN A 11 45.82 -6.01 -4.32
N ALA A 12 46.79 -5.20 -3.92
CA ALA A 12 46.98 -4.82 -2.53
C ALA A 12 47.00 -3.30 -2.41
N SER A 13 46.07 -2.78 -1.59
CA SER A 13 46.04 -1.40 -1.08
C SER A 13 45.02 -0.39 -1.67
N ALA A 14 43.77 -0.81 -1.85
CA ALA A 14 42.63 0.10 -1.60
C ALA A 14 42.00 -0.11 -0.21
N PHE A 15 42.34 -1.20 0.49
CA PHE A 15 41.78 -1.58 1.80
C PHE A 15 42.83 -1.70 2.92
N GLY A 16 44.05 -1.20 2.69
CA GLY A 16 45.22 -1.48 3.54
C GLY A 16 45.38 -0.61 4.80
N GLY A 17 44.49 0.33 5.10
CA GLY A 17 44.69 1.26 6.22
C GLY A 17 43.43 1.82 6.88
N PHE A 18 42.24 1.42 6.43
CA PHE A 18 41.01 1.87 7.06
C PHE A 18 40.61 0.82 8.09
N LYS A 19 40.81 1.09 9.39
CA LYS A 19 40.09 0.36 10.45
C LYS A 19 38.60 0.65 10.20
N MET A 20 37.93 -0.16 9.37
CA MET A 20 36.48 -0.06 9.25
C MET A 20 35.94 -0.27 10.67
N PRO A 21 35.20 0.70 11.23
CA PRO A 21 34.46 0.49 12.47
C PRO A 21 33.71 -0.83 12.29
N ARG A 22 33.71 -1.70 13.30
CA ARG A 22 32.96 -2.97 13.25
C ARG A 22 31.50 -2.63 12.97
N VAL A 23 31.11 -2.65 11.69
CA VAL A 23 29.73 -2.41 11.27
C VAL A 23 28.91 -3.52 11.91
N ASP A 24 27.89 -3.13 12.65
CA ASP A 24 26.95 -4.05 13.29
C ASP A 24 26.08 -4.68 12.18
N PHE A 25 26.63 -5.68 11.49
CA PHE A 25 26.00 -6.37 10.36
C PHE A 25 24.66 -7.01 10.76
N GLU A 26 24.53 -7.44 12.01
CA GLU A 26 23.28 -7.95 12.54
C GLU A 26 22.19 -6.86 12.58
N SER A 27 22.54 -5.67 13.08
CA SER A 27 21.62 -4.52 13.07
C SER A 27 21.23 -4.09 11.66
N VAL A 28 22.17 -4.11 10.71
CA VAL A 28 21.90 -3.81 9.29
C VAL A 28 20.96 -4.85 8.68
N MET A 29 21.25 -6.14 8.85
CA MET A 29 20.40 -7.24 8.37
C MET A 29 18.99 -7.17 8.96
N ASN A 30 18.87 -6.88 10.25
CA ASN A 30 17.59 -6.72 10.91
C ASN A 30 16.80 -5.54 10.33
N SER A 31 17.47 -4.41 10.08
CA SER A 31 16.87 -3.23 9.43
C SER A 31 16.36 -3.55 8.02
N HIS A 32 17.10 -4.34 7.23
CA HIS A 32 16.66 -4.83 5.92
C HIS A 32 15.46 -5.78 6.02
N LYS A 33 15.45 -6.68 7.00
CA LYS A 33 14.31 -7.58 7.24
C LYS A 33 13.04 -6.78 7.52
N LYS A 34 13.11 -5.76 8.38
CA LYS A 34 11.99 -4.86 8.68
C LYS A 34 11.50 -4.10 7.44
N ASN A 35 12.40 -3.63 6.58
CA ASN A 35 12.03 -3.03 5.29
C ASN A 35 11.23 -4.00 4.42
N MET A 36 11.64 -5.26 4.36
CA MET A 36 10.96 -6.28 3.56
C MET A 36 9.61 -6.70 4.13
N GLU A 37 9.48 -6.74 5.45
CA GLU A 37 8.20 -6.94 6.11
C GLU A 37 7.25 -5.77 5.85
N ALA A 38 7.73 -4.53 5.92
CA ALA A 38 6.94 -3.34 5.61
C ALA A 38 6.46 -3.35 4.15
N PHE A 39 7.35 -3.65 3.20
CA PHE A 39 6.99 -3.79 1.79
C PHE A 39 5.95 -4.90 1.56
N SER A 40 6.14 -6.07 2.20
CA SER A 40 5.18 -7.18 2.10
C SER A 40 3.80 -6.81 2.66
N LYS A 41 3.76 -6.05 3.76
CA LYS A 41 2.50 -5.53 4.34
C LYS A 41 1.81 -4.55 3.39
N ALA A 42 2.55 -3.63 2.78
CA ALA A 42 2.01 -2.71 1.78
C ALA A 42 1.42 -3.46 0.57
N GLN A 43 2.13 -4.48 0.06
CA GLN A 43 1.63 -5.30 -1.04
C GLN A 43 0.33 -6.03 -0.68
N ARG A 44 0.23 -6.59 0.53
CA ARG A 44 -1.01 -7.23 1.01
C ARG A 44 -2.16 -6.22 1.12
N SER A 45 -1.93 -5.05 1.71
CA SER A 45 -2.95 -4.00 1.81
C SER A 45 -3.43 -3.54 0.43
N ALA A 46 -2.54 -3.43 -0.56
CA ALA A 46 -2.92 -3.14 -1.94
C ALA A 46 -3.84 -4.23 -2.54
N PHE A 47 -3.52 -5.51 -2.35
CA PHE A 47 -4.39 -6.61 -2.78
C PHE A 47 -5.75 -6.60 -2.08
N ASP A 48 -5.78 -6.35 -0.78
CA ASP A 48 -7.02 -6.26 0.00
C ASP A 48 -7.89 -5.09 -0.45
N THR A 49 -7.27 -3.98 -0.85
CA THR A 49 -7.95 -2.81 -1.43
C THR A 49 -8.64 -3.18 -2.74
N VAL A 50 -7.92 -3.84 -3.66
CA VAL A 50 -8.50 -4.31 -4.93
C VAL A 50 -9.64 -5.29 -4.69
N LYS A 51 -9.45 -6.27 -3.79
CA LYS A 51 -10.49 -7.24 -3.43
C LYS A 51 -11.74 -6.55 -2.90
N THR A 52 -11.57 -5.59 -1.99
CA THR A 52 -12.68 -4.82 -1.41
C THR A 52 -13.40 -4.01 -2.49
N LEU A 53 -12.66 -3.41 -3.41
CA LEU A 53 -13.22 -2.66 -4.54
C LEU A 53 -14.06 -3.56 -5.45
N THR A 54 -13.54 -4.74 -5.81
CA THR A 54 -14.26 -5.72 -6.62
C THR A 54 -15.53 -6.20 -5.92
N GLN A 55 -15.48 -6.46 -4.61
CA GLN A 55 -16.67 -6.83 -3.83
C GLN A 55 -17.72 -5.71 -3.83
N ALA A 56 -17.29 -4.46 -3.65
CA ALA A 56 -18.19 -3.30 -3.71
C ALA A 56 -18.84 -3.14 -5.09
N HIS A 57 -18.09 -3.36 -6.17
CA HIS A 57 -18.61 -3.30 -7.53
C HIS A 57 -19.62 -4.44 -7.80
N GLN A 58 -19.32 -5.67 -7.37
CA GLN A 58 -20.24 -6.80 -7.47
C GLN A 58 -21.55 -6.56 -6.69
N ALA A 59 -21.46 -6.00 -5.49
CA ALA A 59 -22.62 -5.65 -4.69
C ALA A 59 -23.49 -4.61 -5.40
N TYR A 60 -22.87 -3.54 -5.93
CA TYR A 60 -23.56 -2.51 -6.71
C TYR A 60 -24.26 -3.08 -7.95
N LEU A 61 -23.63 -4.00 -8.68
CA LEU A 61 -24.24 -4.66 -9.84
C LEU A 61 -25.46 -5.51 -9.45
N LYS A 62 -25.35 -6.33 -8.40
CA LYS A 62 -26.47 -7.13 -7.90
C LYS A 62 -27.65 -6.25 -7.50
N GLU A 63 -27.36 -5.16 -6.82
CA GLU A 63 -28.36 -4.19 -6.41
C GLU A 63 -29.04 -3.50 -7.60
N THR A 64 -28.25 -3.05 -8.59
CA THR A 64 -28.77 -2.44 -9.83
C THR A 64 -29.69 -3.39 -10.61
N PHE A 65 -29.33 -4.68 -10.72
CA PHE A 65 -30.21 -5.67 -11.36
C PHE A 65 -31.50 -5.88 -10.58
N GLY A 66 -31.43 -5.84 -9.24
CA GLY A 66 -32.60 -5.88 -8.37
C GLY A 66 -33.54 -4.70 -8.63
N ASP A 67 -32.99 -3.48 -8.68
CA ASP A 67 -33.74 -2.26 -8.95
C ASP A 67 -34.41 -2.29 -10.33
N MET A 68 -33.69 -2.74 -11.36
CA MET A 68 -34.26 -2.86 -12.71
C MET A 68 -35.48 -3.79 -12.73
N ARG A 69 -35.40 -4.93 -12.02
CA ARG A 69 -36.50 -5.89 -11.93
C ARG A 69 -37.70 -5.31 -11.17
N ASN A 70 -37.43 -4.55 -10.11
CA ASN A 70 -38.47 -3.91 -9.31
C ASN A 70 -39.15 -2.79 -10.09
N HIS A 71 -38.37 -1.94 -10.76
CA HIS A 71 -38.90 -0.86 -11.59
C HIS A 71 -39.76 -1.39 -12.74
N LEU A 72 -39.33 -2.47 -13.40
CA LEU A 72 -40.13 -3.12 -14.44
C LEU A 72 -41.49 -3.60 -13.89
N LYS A 73 -41.50 -4.20 -12.69
CA LYS A 73 -42.76 -4.60 -12.02
C LYS A 73 -43.64 -3.39 -11.73
N GLU A 74 -43.10 -2.34 -11.10
CA GLU A 74 -43.83 -1.11 -10.76
C GLU A 74 -44.47 -0.48 -12.02
N VAL A 75 -43.73 -0.39 -13.14
CA VAL A 75 -44.24 0.18 -14.39
C VAL A 75 -45.34 -0.66 -15.03
N THR A 76 -45.23 -2.00 -14.97
CA THR A 76 -46.26 -2.92 -15.50
C THR A 76 -47.52 -2.96 -14.64
N GLN A 77 -47.41 -2.65 -13.34
CA GLN A 77 -48.54 -2.64 -12.41
C GLN A 77 -49.24 -1.28 -12.33
N ALA A 78 -48.55 -0.18 -12.69
CA ALA A 78 -49.11 1.16 -12.70
C ALA A 78 -50.22 1.32 -13.76
N LYS A 79 -51.41 1.70 -13.31
CA LYS A 79 -52.63 1.85 -14.12
C LYS A 79 -52.90 3.29 -14.53
N THR A 80 -52.40 4.27 -13.78
CA THR A 80 -52.61 5.70 -14.06
C THR A 80 -51.31 6.42 -14.45
N LEU A 81 -51.44 7.63 -15.01
CA LEU A 81 -50.29 8.47 -15.33
C LEU A 81 -49.55 8.95 -14.06
N GLU A 82 -50.29 9.29 -12.99
CA GLU A 82 -49.71 9.69 -11.71
C GLU A 82 -48.87 8.58 -11.07
N GLU A 83 -49.37 7.33 -11.05
CA GLU A 83 -48.62 6.18 -10.53
C GLU A 83 -47.31 5.94 -11.31
N LYS A 84 -47.32 6.18 -12.62
CA LYS A 84 -46.11 6.08 -13.47
C LYS A 84 -45.10 7.18 -13.13
N VAL A 85 -45.54 8.42 -12.92
CA VAL A 85 -44.68 9.56 -12.57
C VAL A 85 -44.07 9.37 -11.18
N GLU A 86 -44.85 8.86 -10.23
CA GLU A 86 -44.35 8.56 -8.88
C GLU A 86 -43.29 7.45 -8.92
N ALA A 87 -43.54 6.35 -9.65
CA ALA A 87 -42.58 5.27 -9.83
C ALA A 87 -41.26 5.73 -10.46
N GLN A 88 -41.31 6.61 -11.47
CA GLN A 88 -40.10 7.20 -12.07
C GLN A 88 -39.35 8.11 -11.09
N THR A 89 -40.06 8.98 -10.36
CA THR A 89 -39.44 9.90 -9.40
C THR A 89 -38.75 9.14 -8.27
N LYS A 90 -39.40 8.09 -7.75
CA LYS A 90 -38.84 7.19 -6.74
C LYS A 90 -37.61 6.46 -7.27
N GLN A 91 -37.66 5.92 -8.49
CA GLN A 91 -36.52 5.23 -9.11
C GLN A 91 -35.33 6.18 -9.32
N MET A 92 -35.58 7.42 -9.73
CA MET A 92 -34.52 8.42 -9.92
C MET A 92 -33.86 8.78 -8.58
N LYS A 93 -34.66 9.05 -7.53
CA LYS A 93 -34.15 9.32 -6.19
C LYS A 93 -33.30 8.15 -5.65
N ASN A 94 -33.84 6.93 -5.75
CA ASN A 94 -33.16 5.72 -5.29
C ASN A 94 -31.83 5.50 -6.02
N SER A 95 -31.81 5.67 -7.35
CA SER A 95 -30.60 5.52 -8.16
C SER A 95 -29.53 6.56 -7.79
N PHE A 96 -29.95 7.80 -7.53
CA PHE A 96 -29.04 8.86 -7.10
C PHE A 96 -28.43 8.57 -5.72
N GLU A 97 -29.25 8.22 -4.73
CA GLU A 97 -28.80 7.86 -3.38
C GLU A 97 -27.81 6.68 -3.41
N LYS A 98 -28.08 5.67 -4.24
CA LYS A 98 -27.20 4.52 -4.43
C LYS A 98 -25.88 4.88 -5.08
N ALA A 99 -25.89 5.66 -6.17
CA ALA A 99 -24.67 6.11 -6.83
C ALA A 99 -23.79 6.92 -5.87
N MET A 100 -24.39 7.83 -5.09
CA MET A 100 -23.69 8.60 -4.06
C MET A 100 -23.12 7.72 -2.95
N SER A 101 -23.89 6.74 -2.47
CA SER A 101 -23.43 5.79 -1.44
C SER A 101 -22.27 4.92 -1.95
N HIS A 102 -22.38 4.38 -3.17
CA HIS A 102 -21.33 3.60 -3.82
C HIS A 102 -20.04 4.42 -3.99
N GLY A 103 -20.16 5.65 -4.51
CA GLY A 103 -19.02 6.56 -4.65
C GLY A 103 -18.35 6.90 -3.33
N LYS A 104 -19.13 7.18 -2.27
CA LYS A 104 -18.59 7.41 -0.91
C LYS A 104 -17.87 6.19 -0.37
N ASN A 105 -18.40 4.99 -0.58
CA ASN A 105 -17.77 3.75 -0.12
C ASN A 105 -16.43 3.52 -0.84
N MET A 106 -16.39 3.67 -2.17
CA MET A 106 -15.13 3.55 -2.92
C MET A 106 -14.10 4.59 -2.47
N ALA A 107 -14.51 5.85 -2.27
CA ALA A 107 -13.63 6.90 -1.76
C ALA A 107 -13.10 6.55 -0.37
N SER A 108 -13.93 6.01 0.53
CA SER A 108 -13.52 5.58 1.87
C SER A 108 -12.49 4.45 1.83
N VAL A 109 -12.69 3.45 0.97
CA VAL A 109 -11.74 2.34 0.77
C VAL A 109 -10.38 2.87 0.31
N CYS A 110 -10.37 3.74 -0.72
CA CYS A 110 -9.14 4.35 -1.22
C CYS A 110 -8.43 5.23 -0.17
N GLN A 111 -9.19 6.06 0.56
CA GLN A 111 -8.64 6.90 1.62
C GLN A 111 -8.04 6.09 2.76
N LYS A 112 -8.69 4.98 3.14
CA LYS A 112 -8.18 4.08 4.17
C LYS A 112 -6.87 3.44 3.73
N ALA A 113 -6.81 2.88 2.52
CA ALA A 113 -5.60 2.30 1.96
C ALA A 113 -4.44 3.32 1.91
N HIS A 114 -4.73 4.56 1.51
CA HIS A 114 -3.73 5.62 1.48
C HIS A 114 -3.18 5.95 2.87
N LYS A 115 -4.06 6.10 3.88
CA LYS A 115 -3.65 6.36 5.27
C LYS A 115 -2.83 5.20 5.85
N GLU A 116 -3.21 3.96 5.56
CA GLU A 116 -2.44 2.79 6.00
C GLU A 116 -1.04 2.77 5.39
N HIS A 117 -0.91 3.08 4.09
CA HIS A 117 0.38 3.20 3.44
C HIS A 117 1.22 4.35 4.02
N GLU A 118 0.63 5.53 4.21
CA GLU A 118 1.30 6.68 4.80
C GLU A 118 1.84 6.35 6.20
N ALA A 119 1.02 5.74 7.06
CA ALA A 119 1.43 5.32 8.39
C ALA A 119 2.58 4.29 8.36
N LEU A 120 2.53 3.34 7.42
CA LEU A 120 3.57 2.33 7.26
C LEU A 120 4.91 2.95 6.81
N TRP A 121 4.89 3.86 5.83
CA TRP A 121 6.09 4.54 5.36
C TRP A 121 6.66 5.49 6.41
N HIS A 122 5.81 6.30 7.04
CA HIS A 122 6.21 7.22 8.09
C HIS A 122 6.82 6.48 9.29
N GLY A 123 6.19 5.38 9.71
CA GLY A 123 6.71 4.51 10.75
C GLY A 123 8.09 3.95 10.40
N ARG A 124 8.26 3.43 9.18
CA ARG A 124 9.54 2.85 8.76
C ARG A 124 10.64 3.90 8.59
N LEU A 125 10.31 5.09 8.10
CA LEU A 125 11.26 6.20 8.00
C LEU A 125 11.76 6.63 9.40
N THR A 126 10.83 6.73 10.35
CA THR A 126 11.13 7.10 11.74
C THR A 126 12.02 6.06 12.41
N GLU A 127 11.63 4.77 12.31
CA GLU A 127 12.40 3.66 12.83
C GLU A 127 13.78 3.55 12.16
N GLY A 128 13.85 3.70 10.84
CA GLY A 128 15.11 3.65 10.08
C GLY A 128 16.06 4.78 10.46
N THR A 129 15.53 5.97 10.72
CA THR A 129 16.33 7.10 11.22
C THR A 129 16.87 6.83 12.62
N ALA A 130 16.07 6.23 13.50
CA ALA A 130 16.51 5.86 14.84
C ALA A 130 17.60 4.76 14.78
N GLU A 131 17.41 3.74 13.94
CA GLU A 131 18.39 2.67 13.70
C GLU A 131 19.71 3.23 13.16
N ALA A 132 19.66 4.16 12.20
CA ALA A 132 20.85 4.81 11.66
C ALA A 132 21.62 5.61 12.72
N LYS A 133 20.91 6.37 13.57
CA LYS A 133 21.52 7.11 14.69
C LYS A 133 22.19 6.17 15.69
N GLU A 134 21.53 5.07 16.03
CA GLU A 134 22.08 4.08 16.97
C GLU A 134 23.31 3.37 16.40
N MET A 135 23.30 3.00 15.11
CA MET A 135 24.48 2.44 14.44
C MET A 135 25.64 3.44 14.43
N ALA A 136 25.38 4.72 14.15
CA ALA A 136 26.41 5.76 14.19
C ALA A 136 26.99 5.94 15.60
N ARG A 137 26.15 5.93 16.64
CA ARG A 137 26.58 6.00 18.04
C ARG A 137 27.46 4.80 18.41
N LYS A 138 27.03 3.58 18.10
CA LYS A 138 27.81 2.35 18.32
C LYS A 138 29.16 2.39 17.62
N ALA A 139 29.21 2.90 16.38
CA ALA A 139 30.46 3.07 15.64
C ALA A 139 31.41 4.09 16.32
N GLN A 140 30.88 5.22 16.82
CA GLN A 140 31.67 6.21 17.57
C GLN A 140 32.20 5.64 18.89
N ASP A 141 31.38 4.89 19.63
CA ASP A 141 31.79 4.27 20.90
C ASP A 141 32.87 3.20 20.70
N ALA A 142 32.80 2.44 19.59
CA ALA A 142 33.84 1.48 19.21
C ALA A 142 35.17 2.16 18.85
N MET A 143 35.14 3.37 18.28
CA MET A 143 36.35 4.16 18.00
C MET A 143 36.98 4.77 19.26
N LYS A 144 36.20 5.05 20.30
CA LYS A 144 36.71 5.60 21.59
C LYS A 144 37.32 4.55 22.50
N LYS A 145 37.03 3.26 22.29
CA LYS A 145 37.54 2.13 23.10
C LYS A 145 38.87 1.55 22.59
N HIS A 146 39.46 2.15 21.55
CA HIS A 146 40.74 1.77 20.94
C HIS A 146 41.64 3.01 20.82
#